data_AF-A0A3P9DTR1-F1
#
_entry.id   AF-A0A3P9DTR1-F1
#
_cell.length_a   1.000
_cell.length_b   1.000
_cell.length_c   1.000
_cell.angle_alpha   90.00
_cell.angle_beta   90.00
_cell.angle_gamma   90.00
#
_symmetry.space_group_name_H-M   'P 1'
#
loop_
_entity.id
_entity.type
_entity.pdbx_description
1 polymer ?
#
loop_
_entity_poly.entity_id
_entity_poly.type
_entity_poly.pdbx_seq_one_letter_code
_entity_poly.pdbx_strand_id
1 'polypeptide(L)'
;MADTPFTLAKKRVTAENFTQLLEALVTDNVLNELEKERIQETNQTRADKARDFIDTVKKKGEKACRIMISHLRTIDPTVSCQLGLSSGASASHFSPLDNHTTCSSQSGAC
;
A
#
# COMPACT_ATOMS: atom_id res chain seq x y z
N MET A 1 24.17 -29.25 -3.01
CA MET A 1 23.27 -28.48 -3.87
C MET A 1 22.20 -27.90 -2.97
N ALA A 2 22.34 -26.63 -2.59
CA ALA A 2 21.49 -25.98 -1.59
C ALA A 2 20.27 -25.39 -2.29
N ASP A 3 19.33 -26.24 -2.67
CA ASP A 3 17.99 -25.80 -3.03
C ASP A 3 17.16 -25.82 -1.76
N THR A 4 16.99 -24.67 -1.14
CA THR A 4 16.09 -24.47 0.01
C THR A 4 14.77 -23.92 -0.53
N PRO A 5 13.74 -24.75 -0.80
CA PRO A 5 12.54 -24.29 -1.45
C PRO A 5 11.52 -24.01 -0.35
N PHE A 6 11.66 -22.94 0.42
CA PHE A 6 10.54 -22.36 1.19
C PHE A 6 10.88 -20.98 1.75
N THR A 7 11.44 -20.09 0.92
CA THR A 7 11.27 -18.65 1.17
C THR A 7 9.91 -18.26 0.61
N LEU A 8 8.85 -18.69 1.30
CA LEU A 8 7.47 -18.37 0.98
C LEU A 8 7.31 -16.84 0.97
N ALA A 9 7.34 -16.30 -0.25
CA ALA A 9 6.82 -15.01 -0.69
C ALA A 9 6.42 -14.02 0.40
N LYS A 10 7.40 -13.40 1.08
CA LYS A 10 7.19 -12.02 1.54
C LYS A 10 7.05 -11.20 0.27
N LYS A 11 5.81 -11.02 -0.20
CA LYS A 11 5.48 -10.25 -1.40
C LYS A 11 6.06 -8.85 -1.21
N ARG A 12 7.27 -8.64 -1.75
CA ARG A 12 7.99 -7.38 -1.63
C ARG A 12 7.23 -6.43 -2.54
N VAL A 13 6.89 -5.25 -2.04
CA VAL A 13 6.52 -4.14 -2.92
C VAL A 13 7.68 -3.98 -3.89
N THR A 14 7.46 -4.36 -5.14
CA THR A 14 8.45 -4.22 -6.20
C THR A 14 8.60 -2.73 -6.52
N ALA A 15 9.75 -2.34 -7.07
CA ALA A 15 9.93 -0.97 -7.57
C ALA A 15 8.84 -0.61 -8.58
N GLU A 16 8.40 -1.59 -9.39
CA GLU A 16 7.32 -1.45 -10.35
C GLU A 16 5.97 -1.10 -9.68
N ASN A 17 5.55 -1.82 -8.63
CA ASN A 17 4.32 -1.51 -7.90
C ASN A 17 4.36 -0.11 -7.27
N PHE A 18 5.52 0.32 -6.80
CA PHE A 18 5.72 1.67 -6.26
C PHE A 18 5.60 2.74 -7.35
N THR A 19 6.23 2.53 -8.51
CA THR A 19 6.11 3.45 -9.65
C THR A 19 4.67 3.54 -10.14
N GLN A 20 3.99 2.41 -10.37
CA GLN A 20 2.58 2.39 -10.78
C GLN A 20 1.67 3.16 -9.80
N LEU A 21 1.90 3.00 -8.50
CA LEU A 21 1.16 3.74 -7.48
C LEU A 21 1.38 5.26 -7.57
N LEU A 22 2.61 5.70 -7.84
CA LEU A 22 2.90 7.12 -8.04
C LEU A 22 2.20 7.67 -9.30
N GLU A 23 2.17 6.91 -10.39
CA GLU A 23 1.49 7.33 -11.62
C GLU A 23 -0.02 7.43 -11.47
N ALA A 24 -0.62 6.47 -10.77
CA ALA A 24 -2.05 6.51 -10.43
C ALA A 24 -2.38 7.77 -9.61
N LEU A 25 -1.55 8.11 -8.62
CA LEU A 25 -1.75 9.29 -7.78
C LEU A 25 -1.53 10.62 -8.52
N VAL A 26 -0.66 10.66 -9.54
CA VAL A 26 -0.56 11.83 -10.43
C VAL A 26 -1.81 11.95 -11.31
N THR A 27 -2.30 10.83 -11.82
CA THR A 27 -3.51 10.79 -12.65
C THR A 27 -4.75 11.27 -11.89
N ASP A 28 -4.88 10.91 -10.62
CA ASP A 28 -5.94 11.40 -9.72
C ASP A 28 -5.70 12.82 -9.17
N ASN A 29 -4.67 13.53 -9.67
CA ASN A 29 -4.30 14.89 -9.25
C ASN A 29 -4.00 15.00 -7.73
N VAL A 30 -3.59 13.89 -7.10
CA VAL A 30 -3.16 13.86 -5.70
C VAL A 30 -1.71 14.33 -5.58
N LEU A 31 -0.87 13.91 -6.52
CA LEU A 31 0.53 14.31 -6.65
C LEU A 31 0.72 15.10 -7.94
N ASN A 32 1.62 16.08 -7.92
CA ASN A 32 2.11 16.75 -9.12
C ASN A 32 3.27 15.98 -9.75
N GLU A 33 3.55 16.22 -11.03
CA GLU A 33 4.69 15.62 -11.73
C GLU A 33 6.02 15.92 -11.04
N LEU A 34 6.21 17.17 -10.58
CA LEU A 34 7.40 17.57 -9.81
C LEU A 34 7.53 16.82 -8.47
N GLU A 35 6.41 16.46 -7.84
CA GLU A 35 6.44 15.66 -6.60
C GLU A 35 6.81 14.21 -6.90
N LYS A 36 6.27 13.63 -7.98
CA LYS A 36 6.63 12.31 -8.48
C LYS A 36 8.12 12.23 -8.80
N GLU A 37 8.66 13.19 -9.55
CA GLU A 37 10.08 13.21 -9.93
C GLU A 37 10.99 13.31 -8.69
N ARG A 38 10.65 14.18 -7.74
CA ARG A 38 11.41 14.30 -6.48
C ARG A 38 11.46 12.98 -5.72
N ILE A 39 10.32 12.28 -5.61
CA ILE A 39 10.23 10.98 -4.92
C ILE A 39 10.96 9.88 -5.70
N GLN A 40 11.04 9.97 -7.03
CA GLN A 40 11.71 8.97 -7.86
C GLN A 40 13.20 9.23 -8.04
N GLU A 41 13.74 10.34 -7.51
CA GLU A 41 15.12 10.77 -7.68
C GLU A 41 16.12 9.62 -7.49
N THR A 42 17.03 9.43 -8.46
CA THR A 42 17.98 8.29 -8.50
C THR A 42 18.94 8.29 -7.31
N ASN A 43 19.22 9.45 -6.72
CA ASN A 43 20.16 9.60 -5.60
C ASN A 43 19.58 9.12 -4.26
N GLN A 44 18.26 8.92 -4.16
CA GLN A 44 17.60 8.51 -2.92
C GLN A 44 17.59 6.99 -2.72
N THR A 45 17.76 6.54 -1.48
CA THR A 45 17.60 5.12 -1.14
C THR A 45 16.12 4.71 -1.21
N ARG A 46 15.82 3.41 -1.35
CA ARG A 46 14.43 2.92 -1.33
C ARG A 46 13.66 3.36 -0.08
N ALA A 47 14.34 3.45 1.07
CA ALA A 47 13.72 3.88 2.31
C ALA A 47 13.39 5.38 2.29
N ASP A 48 14.28 6.21 1.76
CA ASP A 48 14.06 7.65 1.65
C ASP A 48 12.93 7.96 0.66
N LYS A 49 12.89 7.27 -0.49
CA LYS A 49 11.77 7.39 -1.45
C LYS A 49 10.42 7.07 -0.79
N ALA A 50 10.38 5.98 -0.01
CA ALA A 50 9.16 5.60 0.70
C ALA A 50 8.77 6.63 1.76
N ARG A 51 9.74 7.20 2.49
CA ARG A 51 9.49 8.25 3.49
C ARG A 51 8.94 9.51 2.84
N ASP A 52 9.59 10.00 1.79
CA ASP A 52 9.17 11.19 1.04
C ASP A 52 7.79 11.02 0.41
N PHE A 53 7.50 9.83 -0.11
CA PHE A 53 6.19 9.49 -0.63
C PHE A 53 5.10 9.60 0.45
N ILE A 54 5.29 8.92 1.58
CA ILE A 54 4.33 8.93 2.69
C ILE A 54 4.15 10.35 3.25
N ASP A 55 5.23 11.11 3.42
CA ASP A 55 5.14 12.49 3.90
C ASP A 55 4.44 13.41 2.90
N THR A 56 4.63 13.22 1.60
CA THR A 56 3.92 13.99 0.57
C THR A 56 2.43 13.69 0.59
N VAL A 57 2.04 12.41 0.62
CA VAL A 57 0.62 12.00 0.70
C VAL A 57 -0.02 12.51 1.99
N LYS A 58 0.68 12.42 3.14
CA LYS A 58 0.21 12.97 4.42
C LYS A 58 0.00 14.48 4.37
N LYS A 59 0.89 15.23 3.72
CA LYS A 59 0.76 16.69 3.57
C LYS A 59 -0.44 17.10 2.72
N LYS A 60 -0.85 16.27 1.74
CA LYS A 60 -2.07 16.51 0.93
C LYS A 60 -3.35 16.26 1.72
N GLY A 61 -3.28 15.47 2.80
CA GLY A 61 -4.37 15.24 3.73
C GLY A 61 -5.07 13.89 3.56
N GLU A 62 -6.14 13.68 4.32
CA GLU A 62 -6.76 12.35 4.46
C GLU A 62 -7.34 11.81 3.14
N LYS A 63 -7.88 12.67 2.28
CA LYS A 63 -8.40 12.28 0.96
C LYS A 63 -7.32 11.61 0.11
N ALA A 64 -6.11 12.16 0.12
CA ALA A 64 -4.96 11.60 -0.61
C ALA A 64 -4.57 10.22 -0.05
N CYS A 65 -4.51 10.08 1.27
CA CYS A 65 -4.25 8.79 1.92
C CYS A 65 -5.28 7.73 1.52
N ARG A 66 -6.58 8.07 1.48
CA ARG A 66 -7.65 7.15 1.08
C ARG A 66 -7.50 6.67 -0.36
N ILE A 67 -7.20 7.58 -1.28
CA ILE A 67 -6.95 7.26 -2.70
C ILE A 67 -5.71 6.36 -2.83
N MET A 68 -4.62 6.67 -2.14
CA MET A 68 -3.41 5.84 -2.11
C MET A 68 -3.71 4.40 -1.66
N ILE A 69 -4.47 4.23 -0.57
CA ILE A 69 -4.84 2.90 -0.07
C ILE A 69 -5.71 2.15 -1.09
N SER A 70 -6.63 2.85 -1.77
CA SER A 70 -7.47 2.26 -2.82
C SER A 70 -6.62 1.73 -3.98
N HIS A 71 -5.67 2.52 -4.48
CA HIS A 71 -4.77 2.08 -5.56
C HIS A 71 -3.84 0.96 -5.12
N LEU A 72 -3.33 1.03 -3.89
CA LEU A 72 -2.49 -0.04 -3.34
C LEU A 72 -3.25 -1.38 -3.30
N ARG A 73 -4.55 -1.38 -2.97
CA ARG A 73 -5.41 -2.58 -3.06
C ARG A 73 -5.57 -3.08 -4.49
N THR A 74 -5.69 -2.19 -5.47
CA THR A 74 -5.83 -2.55 -6.89
C THR A 74 -4.54 -3.14 -7.45
N ILE A 75 -3.39 -2.52 -7.15
CA ILE A 75 -2.07 -2.94 -7.64
C ILE A 75 -1.62 -4.22 -6.93
N ASP A 76 -1.82 -4.31 -5.62
CA ASP A 76 -1.43 -5.46 -4.83
C ASP A 76 -2.41 -5.75 -3.69
N PRO A 77 -3.46 -6.56 -3.95
CA PRO A 77 -4.43 -6.92 -2.91
C PRO A 77 -3.77 -7.71 -1.76
N THR A 78 -2.66 -8.40 -2.02
CA THR A 78 -1.93 -9.18 -0.99
C THR A 78 -1.25 -8.26 0.04
N VAL A 79 -0.67 -7.14 -0.40
CA VAL A 79 -0.09 -6.11 0.47
C VAL A 79 -1.16 -5.46 1.32
N SER A 80 -2.36 -5.22 0.77
CA SER A 80 -3.46 -4.66 1.55
C SER A 80 -3.90 -5.56 2.72
N CYS A 81 -3.93 -6.88 2.51
CA CYS A 81 -4.20 -7.86 3.55
C CYS A 81 -3.08 -7.89 4.61
N GLN A 82 -1.81 -7.79 4.20
CA GLN A 82 -0.68 -7.74 5.13
C GLN A 82 -0.64 -6.46 5.98
N LEU A 83 -1.10 -5.33 5.41
CA LEU A 83 -1.15 -4.05 6.11
C LEU A 83 -2.39 -3.89 7.00
N GLY A 84 -3.24 -4.92 7.11
CA GLY A 84 -4.49 -4.86 7.88
C GLY A 84 -5.50 -3.86 7.30
N LEU A 85 -5.31 -3.42 6.06
CA LEU A 85 -6.20 -2.49 5.36
C LEU A 85 -7.41 -3.24 4.80
N SER A 86 -7.83 -4.37 5.38
CA SER A 86 -9.13 -4.96 5.08
C SER A 86 -10.19 -3.93 5.45
N SER A 87 -11.19 -3.75 4.60
CA SER A 87 -12.24 -2.74 4.76
C SER A 87 -13.19 -3.11 5.90
N GLY A 88 -12.69 -3.17 7.14
CA GLY A 88 -13.51 -3.06 8.33
C GLY A 88 -13.78 -1.58 8.56
N ALA A 89 -14.93 -1.10 8.11
CA ALA A 89 -15.43 0.19 8.53
C ALA A 89 -15.50 0.20 10.06
N SER A 90 -14.63 0.94 10.73
CA SER A 90 -14.80 1.31 12.14
C SER A 90 -13.96 2.54 12.44
N ALA A 91 -14.41 3.66 11.91
CA ALA A 91 -14.18 4.95 12.52
C ALA A 91 -15.30 5.20 13.55
N SER A 92 -15.32 4.43 14.64
CA SER A 92 -15.94 4.84 15.90
C SER A 92 -15.77 3.77 16.98
N HIS A 93 -15.41 4.27 18.16
CA HIS A 93 -15.56 3.64 19.46
C HIS A 93 -14.43 2.71 19.95
N PHE A 94 -13.54 3.31 20.74
CA PHE A 94 -12.75 2.62 21.75
C PHE A 94 -13.63 1.65 22.54
N SER A 95 -13.32 0.36 22.49
CA SER A 95 -13.66 -0.60 23.55
C SER A 95 -12.55 -1.66 23.59
N PRO A 96 -12.02 -2.01 24.77
CA PRO A 96 -10.97 -3.00 24.90
C PRO A 96 -11.57 -4.41 24.84
N LEU A 97 -10.79 -5.31 24.21
CA LEU A 97 -10.83 -6.76 24.35
C LEU A 97 -12.04 -7.47 23.70
N ASP A 98 -11.87 -8.02 22.49
CA ASP A 98 -11.79 -9.47 22.26
C ASP A 98 -11.77 -9.87 20.76
N ASN A 99 -11.16 -11.02 20.51
CA ASN A 99 -11.36 -11.97 19.41
C ASN A 99 -10.91 -11.63 17.95
N HIS A 100 -9.87 -12.36 17.54
CA HIS A 100 -9.82 -13.24 16.37
C HIS A 100 -10.86 -13.02 15.26
N THR A 101 -10.47 -12.37 14.16
CA THR A 101 -11.18 -12.50 12.87
C THR A 101 -10.26 -13.12 11.83
N THR A 102 -10.41 -14.43 11.70
CA THR A 102 -9.94 -15.28 10.60
C THR A 102 -10.41 -14.76 9.25
N CYS A 103 -9.46 -14.68 8.31
CA CYS A 103 -9.73 -14.56 6.89
C CYS A 103 -10.38 -15.86 6.39
N SER A 104 -11.71 -15.86 6.26
CA SER A 104 -12.44 -16.89 5.51
C SER A 104 -12.84 -16.30 4.16
N SER A 105 -12.05 -16.59 3.12
CA SER A 105 -12.49 -16.46 1.73
C SER A 105 -13.20 -17.75 1.34
N GLN A 106 -14.53 -17.73 1.26
CA GLN A 106 -15.27 -18.71 0.48
C GLN A 106 -16.52 -18.09 -0.15
N SER A 107 -16.45 -17.88 -1.46
CA SER A 107 -17.54 -18.03 -2.44
C SER A 107 -16.85 -17.97 -3.80
N GLY A 108 -16.83 -18.98 -4.67
CA GLY A 108 -17.84 -19.99 -4.94
C GLY A 108 -18.78 -19.47 -6.03
N ALA A 109 -18.55 -19.93 -7.27
CA ALA A 109 -19.42 -19.97 -8.47
C ALA A 109 -18.85 -19.27 -9.72
N CYS A 110 -18.04 -19.99 -10.51
CA CYS A 110 -18.39 -20.53 -11.84
C CYS A 110 -17.49 -21.75 -12.09
#